data_AF-A0A2S2N4P1-F1
#
_entry.id   AF-A0A2S2N4P1-F1
#
_cell.length_a   1.000
_cell.length_b   1.000
_cell.length_c   1.000
_cell.angle_alpha   90.00
_cell.angle_beta   90.00
_cell.angle_gamma   90.00
#
_symmetry.space_group_name_H-M   'P 1'
#
loop_
_entity.id
_entity.type
_entity.pdbx_description
1 polymer ?
#
loop_
_entity_poly.entity_id
_entity_poly.type
_entity_poly.pdbx_seq_one_letter_code
_entity_poly.pdbx_strand_id
1 'polypeptide(L)'
;ACAVRAVVVAARPGRGFTRAGAMSDNDDIEVESDEEQPRFQSAADKRAHHNALERKRRDHIKDSFHSLRDSVPSLQGEKASRAQILDKATEYIQYMRRKNHTHQQDIDDLKRQNALLEQQVRALEKARASAQLQASYPADNSLYTNPKGSAISAFDGGSDSSSDSEPDEPQNRKKLRMEAS
;
A
#
# COMPACT_ATOMS: atom_id res chain seq x y z
N ALA A 1 20.98 -22.55 -40.79
CA ALA A 1 20.05 -22.13 -39.72
C ALA A 1 20.87 -21.49 -38.60
N CYS A 2 20.88 -20.15 -38.51
CA CYS A 2 21.48 -19.45 -37.37
C CYS A 2 20.61 -18.22 -37.11
N ALA A 3 19.73 -18.31 -36.11
CA ALA A 3 18.80 -17.25 -35.75
C ALA A 3 19.50 -16.29 -34.79
N VAL A 4 19.88 -15.11 -35.29
CA VAL A 4 20.36 -14.00 -34.47
C VAL A 4 19.13 -13.42 -33.75
N ARG A 5 18.99 -13.74 -32.46
CA ARG A 5 17.97 -13.15 -31.58
C ARG A 5 18.37 -11.70 -31.30
N ALA A 6 17.70 -10.77 -31.96
CA ALA A 6 17.71 -9.36 -31.58
C ALA A 6 17.00 -9.19 -30.23
N VAL A 7 17.73 -8.82 -29.19
CA VAL A 7 17.13 -8.35 -27.94
C VAL A 7 16.82 -6.87 -28.13
N VAL A 8 15.55 -6.58 -28.43
CA VAL A 8 15.02 -5.22 -28.36
C VAL A 8 14.98 -4.82 -26.89
N VAL A 9 15.95 -4.04 -26.45
CA VAL A 9 15.91 -3.36 -25.15
C VAL A 9 14.94 -2.20 -25.28
N ALA A 10 13.68 -2.43 -24.90
CA ALA A 10 12.70 -1.37 -24.77
C ALA A 10 13.09 -0.46 -23.60
N ALA A 11 13.59 0.73 -23.91
CA ALA A 11 13.78 1.83 -22.97
C ALA A 11 12.42 2.18 -22.34
N ARG A 12 12.28 1.96 -21.02
CA ARG A 12 11.11 2.43 -20.28
C ARG A 12 11.29 3.92 -19.97
N PRO A 13 10.29 4.78 -20.25
CA PRO A 13 10.36 6.19 -19.90
C PRO A 13 10.34 6.36 -18.38
N GLY A 14 11.23 7.20 -17.87
CA GLY A 14 11.34 7.55 -16.46
C GLY A 14 10.02 8.10 -15.93
N ARG A 15 9.38 7.35 -15.03
CA ARG A 15 8.26 7.86 -14.25
C ARG A 15 8.81 8.76 -13.15
N GLY A 16 8.35 10.00 -13.18
CA GLY A 16 8.72 11.07 -12.27
C GLY A 16 8.59 10.67 -10.81
N PHE A 17 9.61 11.04 -10.06
CA PHE A 17 9.67 10.91 -8.62
C PHE A 17 8.87 12.06 -8.01
N THR A 18 7.56 11.89 -7.79
CA THR A 18 6.78 12.83 -6.97
C THR A 18 7.07 12.54 -5.50
N ARG A 19 8.10 13.20 -4.95
CA ARG A 19 8.33 13.24 -3.51
C ARG A 19 7.38 14.25 -2.88
N ALA A 20 6.19 13.79 -2.52
CA ALA A 20 5.38 14.42 -1.48
C ALA A 20 5.94 13.94 -0.12
N GLY A 21 6.89 14.70 0.41
CA GLY A 21 7.42 14.51 1.75
C GLY A 21 7.70 15.89 2.30
N ALA A 22 6.75 16.42 3.05
CA ALA A 22 6.90 17.64 3.83
C ALA A 22 8.11 17.46 4.76
N MET A 23 9.23 18.08 4.42
CA MET A 23 10.29 18.35 5.37
C MET A 23 9.90 19.69 5.99
N SER A 24 9.16 19.61 7.09
CA SER A 24 9.08 20.71 8.04
C SER A 24 10.45 20.88 8.68
N ASP A 25 10.69 22.09 9.15
CA ASP A 25 11.90 22.58 9.82
C ASP A 25 12.94 23.13 8.83
N ASN A 26 12.44 24.01 7.96
CA ASN A 26 13.19 25.23 7.71
C ASN A 26 13.20 25.98 9.04
N ASP A 27 14.28 25.88 9.81
CA ASP A 27 14.67 27.00 10.65
C ASP A 27 14.82 28.19 9.69
N ASP A 28 13.80 29.05 9.65
CA ASP A 28 13.98 30.42 9.19
C ASP A 28 15.16 30.96 10.00
N ILE A 29 16.34 30.96 9.41
CA ILE A 29 17.39 31.86 9.82
C ILE A 29 16.80 33.23 9.45
N GLU A 30 16.06 33.81 10.40
CA GLU A 30 15.95 35.24 10.48
C GLU A 30 17.40 35.74 10.45
N VAL A 31 17.83 36.15 9.26
CA VAL A 31 18.98 37.04 9.13
C VAL A 31 18.45 38.34 9.71
N GLU A 32 18.44 38.40 11.05
CA GLU A 32 18.42 39.65 11.78
C GLU A 32 19.63 40.40 11.23
N SER A 33 19.34 41.25 10.26
CA SER A 33 20.30 42.17 9.69
C SER A 33 20.58 43.10 10.85
N ASP A 34 21.62 42.74 11.60
CA ASP A 34 22.16 43.45 12.75
C ASP A 34 22.66 44.81 12.23
N GLU A 35 21.70 45.71 11.99
CA GLU A 35 21.90 47.09 11.55
C GLU A 35 22.48 47.95 12.68
N GLU A 36 22.94 47.37 13.80
CA GLU A 36 23.59 48.11 14.88
C GLU A 36 24.67 47.30 15.64
N GLN A 37 25.68 46.75 14.92
CA GLN A 37 26.95 46.32 15.54
C GLN A 37 28.19 46.85 14.82
N PRO A 38 29.26 47.22 15.57
CA PRO A 38 30.22 48.24 15.15
C PRO A 38 30.99 47.81 13.90
N ARG A 39 31.20 48.78 13.00
CA ARG A 39 31.91 48.68 11.70
C ARG A 39 33.40 48.28 11.79
N PHE A 40 33.81 47.54 12.81
CA PHE A 40 35.18 47.13 13.08
C PHE A 40 35.32 45.64 13.45
N GLN A 41 34.49 44.75 12.89
CA GLN A 41 34.86 43.32 12.89
C GLN A 41 36.12 43.15 12.03
N SER A 42 37.21 42.75 12.67
CA SER A 42 38.48 42.55 11.98
C SER A 42 38.33 41.43 10.95
N ALA A 43 39.20 41.42 9.93
CA ALA A 43 39.24 40.31 8.98
C ALA A 43 39.49 38.95 9.68
N ALA A 44 40.09 38.97 10.87
CA ALA A 44 40.26 37.80 11.72
C ALA A 44 38.93 37.31 12.31
N ASP A 45 38.07 38.22 12.77
CA ASP A 45 36.75 37.88 13.36
C ASP A 45 35.82 37.27 12.31
N LYS A 46 35.79 37.85 11.09
CA LYS A 46 35.03 37.29 9.97
C LYS A 46 35.52 35.88 9.59
N ARG A 47 36.84 35.67 9.60
CA ARG A 47 37.46 34.35 9.34
C ARG A 47 37.14 33.35 10.45
N ALA A 48 37.17 33.77 11.70
CA ALA A 48 36.82 32.93 12.85
C ALA A 48 35.35 32.51 12.79
N HIS A 49 34.44 33.44 12.52
CA HIS A 49 33.01 33.16 12.36
C HIS A 49 32.74 32.17 11.22
N HIS A 50 33.33 32.39 10.03
CA HIS A 50 33.21 31.46 8.92
C HIS A 50 33.72 30.04 9.28
N ASN A 51 34.85 29.94 9.98
CA ASN A 51 35.39 28.66 10.44
C ASN A 51 34.47 27.95 11.46
N ALA A 52 33.79 28.72 12.31
CA ALA A 52 32.82 28.19 13.26
C ALA A 52 31.58 27.61 12.56
N LEU A 53 31.00 28.36 11.61
CA LEU A 53 29.87 27.89 10.81
C LEU A 53 30.21 26.63 10.00
N GLU A 54 31.40 26.60 9.41
CA GLU A 54 31.88 25.44 8.65
C GLU A 54 32.04 24.19 9.55
N ARG A 55 32.54 24.35 10.78
CA ARG A 55 32.60 23.24 11.75
C ARG A 55 31.21 22.70 12.06
N LYS A 56 30.25 23.59 12.37
CA LYS A 56 28.85 23.22 12.60
C LYS A 56 28.28 22.44 11.41
N ARG A 57 28.48 22.91 10.17
CA ARG A 57 28.05 22.19 8.95
C ARG A 57 28.66 20.79 8.87
N ARG A 58 29.96 20.65 9.14
CA ARG A 58 30.65 19.35 9.11
C ARG A 58 30.15 18.38 10.16
N ASP A 59 29.78 18.87 11.35
CA ASP A 59 29.19 18.04 12.40
C ASP A 59 27.79 17.57 12.00
N HIS A 60 26.94 18.43 11.43
CA HIS A 60 25.62 18.02 10.92
C HIS A 60 25.73 16.95 9.81
N ILE A 61 26.70 17.09 8.90
CA ILE A 61 26.98 16.07 7.88
C ILE A 61 27.43 14.77 8.54
N LYS A 62 28.30 14.86 9.55
CA LYS A 62 28.79 13.69 10.28
C LYS A 62 27.62 12.95 10.93
N ASP A 63 26.70 13.65 11.57
CA ASP A 63 25.51 13.06 12.18
C ASP A 63 24.60 12.40 11.13
N SER A 64 24.40 13.06 9.99
CA SER A 64 23.64 12.49 8.86
C SER A 64 24.26 11.17 8.35
N PHE A 65 25.59 11.06 8.32
CA PHE A 65 26.27 9.80 7.97
C PHE A 65 26.09 8.71 9.04
N HIS A 66 26.00 9.06 10.32
CA HIS A 66 25.70 8.10 11.39
C HIS A 66 24.28 7.56 11.23
N SER A 67 23.28 8.44 11.07
CA SER A 67 21.89 8.03 10.85
C SER A 67 21.72 7.16 9.60
N LEU A 68 22.45 7.48 8.51
CA LEU A 68 22.44 6.67 7.30
C LEU A 68 23.03 5.27 7.55
N ARG A 69 24.16 5.18 8.25
CA ARG A 69 24.80 3.91 8.60
C ARG A 69 23.85 3.03 9.41
N ASP A 70 23.19 3.59 10.43
CA ASP A 70 22.29 2.85 11.32
C ASP A 70 21.03 2.35 10.58
N SER A 71 20.65 3.01 9.48
CA SER A 71 19.53 2.60 8.62
C SER A 71 19.88 1.45 7.66
N VAL A 72 21.16 1.12 7.50
CA VAL A 72 21.64 0.06 6.59
C VAL A 72 22.04 -1.16 7.43
N PRO A 73 21.25 -2.26 7.40
CA PRO A 73 21.47 -3.40 8.30
C PRO A 73 22.86 -4.03 8.25
N SER A 74 23.50 -4.03 7.07
CA SER A 74 24.84 -4.59 6.89
C SER A 74 25.97 -3.75 7.49
N LEU A 75 25.69 -2.52 7.94
CA LEU A 75 26.67 -1.60 8.52
C LEU A 75 26.45 -1.32 10.01
N GLN A 76 25.38 -1.86 10.58
CA GLN A 76 25.07 -1.72 12.00
C GLN A 76 26.17 -2.37 12.84
N GLY A 77 26.68 -1.65 13.84
CA GLY A 77 27.71 -2.16 14.76
C GLY A 77 29.14 -2.20 14.20
N GLU A 78 29.36 -1.99 12.90
CA GLU A 78 30.70 -2.07 12.28
C GLU A 78 31.27 -0.69 11.88
N LYS A 79 32.57 -0.46 12.10
CA LYS A 79 33.23 0.78 11.65
C LYS A 79 33.26 0.82 10.11
N ALA A 80 32.49 1.73 9.52
CA ALA A 80 32.42 1.91 8.06
C ALA A 80 32.95 3.28 7.64
N SER A 81 33.72 3.34 6.56
CA SER A 81 34.14 4.61 5.94
C SER A 81 32.97 5.30 5.23
N ARG A 82 33.07 6.62 4.98
CA ARG A 82 32.03 7.37 4.26
C ARG A 82 31.71 6.78 2.88
N ALA A 83 32.72 6.34 2.14
CA ALA A 83 32.52 5.70 0.84
C ALA A 83 31.72 4.39 0.98
N GLN A 84 32.12 3.52 1.91
CA GLN A 84 31.41 2.26 2.18
C GLN A 84 29.96 2.50 2.61
N ILE A 85 29.68 3.54 3.42
CA ILE A 85 28.32 3.89 3.81
C ILE A 85 27.46 4.22 2.58
N LEU A 86 27.99 5.01 1.65
CA LEU A 86 27.26 5.37 0.42
C LEU A 86 27.07 4.16 -0.51
N ASP A 87 28.10 3.33 -0.68
CA ASP A 87 28.05 2.14 -1.52
C ASP A 87 27.01 1.13 -0.99
N LYS A 88 27.08 0.81 0.32
CA LYS A 88 26.12 -0.12 0.94
C LYS A 88 24.72 0.44 1.05
N ALA A 89 24.54 1.74 1.26
CA ALA A 89 23.22 2.36 1.18
C ALA A 89 22.62 2.21 -0.22
N THR A 90 23.43 2.44 -1.26
CA THR A 90 22.99 2.29 -2.66
C THR A 90 22.62 0.84 -2.97
N GLU A 91 23.45 -0.13 -2.58
CA GLU A 91 23.15 -1.56 -2.70
C GLU A 91 21.87 -1.94 -1.97
N TYR A 92 21.69 -1.45 -0.73
CA TYR A 92 20.53 -1.76 0.09
C TYR A 92 19.23 -1.20 -0.51
N ILE A 93 19.24 0.03 -1.03
CA ILE A 93 18.08 0.60 -1.75
C ILE A 93 17.72 -0.28 -2.95
N GLN A 94 18.70 -0.69 -3.76
CA GLN A 94 18.45 -1.54 -4.93
C GLN A 94 17.92 -2.93 -4.52
N TYR A 95 18.46 -3.50 -3.44
CA TYR A 95 17.97 -4.75 -2.88
C TYR A 95 16.53 -4.63 -2.41
N MET A 96 16.20 -3.62 -1.60
CA MET A 96 14.85 -3.41 -1.09
C MET A 96 13.83 -3.14 -2.20
N ARG A 97 14.22 -2.44 -3.26
CA ARG A 97 13.36 -2.26 -4.46
C ARG A 97 13.02 -3.60 -5.13
N ARG A 98 14.02 -4.47 -5.32
CA ARG A 98 13.81 -5.81 -5.89
C ARG A 98 12.94 -6.67 -4.96
N LYS A 99 13.25 -6.68 -3.66
CA LYS A 99 12.50 -7.43 -2.65
C LYS A 99 11.03 -7.01 -2.59
N ASN A 100 10.75 -5.71 -2.55
CA ASN A 100 9.39 -5.19 -2.58
C ASN A 100 8.66 -5.56 -3.88
N HIS A 101 9.36 -5.58 -5.02
CA HIS A 101 8.77 -5.99 -6.29
C HIS A 101 8.36 -7.47 -6.27
N THR A 102 9.22 -8.36 -5.78
CA THR A 102 8.90 -9.78 -5.62
C THR A 102 7.72 -9.98 -4.67
N HIS A 103 7.72 -9.33 -3.50
CA HIS A 103 6.58 -9.41 -2.58
C HIS A 103 5.28 -8.90 -3.19
N GLN A 104 5.34 -7.85 -4.02
CA GLN A 104 4.15 -7.39 -4.72
C GLN A 104 3.63 -8.42 -5.73
N GLN A 105 4.53 -9.11 -6.45
CA GLN A 105 4.15 -10.22 -7.33
C GLN A 105 3.50 -11.36 -6.54
N ASP A 106 4.10 -11.75 -5.42
CA ASP A 106 3.54 -12.81 -4.56
C ASP A 106 2.13 -12.44 -4.05
N ILE A 107 1.93 -11.18 -3.65
CA ILE A 107 0.62 -10.65 -3.23
C ILE A 107 -0.40 -10.76 -4.38
N ASP A 108 -0.02 -10.35 -5.58
CA ASP A 108 -0.92 -10.36 -6.74
C ASP A 108 -1.27 -11.80 -7.17
N ASP A 109 -0.31 -12.72 -7.07
CA ASP A 109 -0.49 -14.15 -7.35
C ASP A 109 -1.43 -14.80 -6.34
N LEU A 110 -1.22 -14.54 -5.05
CA LEU A 110 -2.09 -15.03 -3.97
C LEU A 110 -3.52 -14.47 -4.09
N LYS A 111 -3.67 -13.19 -4.47
CA LYS A 111 -4.99 -12.60 -4.73
C LYS A 111 -5.70 -13.30 -5.88
N ARG A 112 -5.00 -13.62 -6.97
CA ARG A 112 -5.57 -14.38 -8.09
C ARG A 112 -6.00 -15.78 -7.66
N GLN A 113 -5.17 -16.47 -6.87
CA GLN A 113 -5.50 -17.80 -6.35
C GLN A 113 -6.72 -17.76 -5.43
N ASN A 114 -6.79 -16.81 -4.50
CA ASN A 114 -7.94 -16.65 -3.61
C ASN A 114 -9.22 -16.36 -4.39
N ALA A 115 -9.18 -15.49 -5.40
CA ALA A 115 -10.34 -15.20 -6.24
C ALA A 115 -10.87 -16.45 -6.96
N LEU A 116 -9.97 -17.32 -7.45
CA LEU A 116 -10.35 -18.59 -8.08
C LEU A 116 -10.97 -19.56 -7.07
N LEU A 117 -10.40 -19.67 -5.87
CA LEU A 117 -10.94 -20.52 -4.81
C LEU A 117 -12.31 -20.02 -4.32
N GLU A 118 -12.47 -18.72 -4.10
CA GLU A 118 -13.76 -18.09 -3.76
C GLU A 118 -14.82 -18.32 -4.84
N GLN A 119 -14.43 -18.31 -6.12
CA GLN A 119 -15.33 -18.66 -7.21
C GLN A 119 -15.74 -20.13 -7.16
N GLN A 120 -14.81 -21.05 -6.89
CA GLN A 120 -15.10 -22.48 -6.76
C GLN A 120 -16.02 -22.77 -5.57
N VAL A 121 -15.76 -22.15 -4.41
CA VAL A 121 -16.61 -22.29 -3.22
C VAL A 121 -18.03 -21.83 -3.51
N ARG A 122 -18.21 -20.63 -4.10
CA ARG A 122 -19.54 -20.12 -4.48
C ARG A 122 -20.26 -21.03 -5.47
N ALA A 123 -19.54 -21.60 -6.45
CA ALA A 123 -20.13 -22.52 -7.41
C ALA A 123 -20.60 -23.83 -6.74
N LEU A 124 -19.80 -24.38 -5.82
CA LEU A 124 -20.15 -25.58 -5.06
C LEU A 124 -21.31 -25.34 -4.10
N GLU A 125 -21.36 -24.18 -3.43
CA GLU A 125 -22.48 -23.79 -2.57
C GLU A 125 -23.78 -23.68 -3.37
N LYS A 126 -23.73 -23.05 -4.56
CA LYS A 126 -24.88 -22.97 -5.47
C LYS A 126 -25.33 -24.36 -5.95
N ALA A 127 -24.40 -25.22 -6.34
CA ALA A 127 -24.70 -26.58 -6.77
C ALA A 127 -25.35 -27.39 -5.64
N ARG A 128 -24.81 -27.29 -4.42
CA ARG A 128 -25.37 -27.95 -3.24
C ARG A 128 -26.78 -27.46 -2.90
N ALA A 129 -27.01 -26.14 -2.93
CA ALA A 129 -28.33 -25.57 -2.73
C ALA A 129 -29.34 -26.05 -3.79
N SER A 130 -28.93 -26.11 -5.06
CA SER A 130 -29.78 -26.64 -6.14
C SER A 130 -30.10 -28.13 -5.99
N ALA A 131 -29.14 -28.95 -5.53
CA ALA A 131 -29.35 -30.36 -5.26
C ALA A 131 -30.30 -30.60 -4.08
N GLN A 132 -30.23 -29.76 -3.04
CA GLN A 132 -31.16 -29.81 -1.90
C GLN A 132 -32.60 -29.46 -2.31
N LEU A 133 -32.79 -28.45 -3.17
CA LEU A 133 -34.11 -28.13 -3.70
C LEU A 133 -34.69 -29.26 -4.55
N GLN A 134 -33.88 -29.93 -5.38
CA GLN A 134 -34.34 -31.10 -6.13
C GLN A 134 -34.67 -32.31 -5.24
N ALA A 135 -34.02 -32.46 -4.09
CA ALA A 135 -34.32 -33.53 -3.13
C ALA A 135 -35.54 -33.22 -2.24
N SER A 136 -35.87 -31.94 -1.99
CA SER A 136 -37.01 -31.52 -1.16
C SER A 136 -38.35 -31.51 -1.91
N TYR A 137 -38.33 -31.47 -3.25
CA TYR A 137 -39.50 -31.80 -4.05
C TYR A 137 -39.47 -33.30 -4.36
N PRO A 138 -40.18 -34.17 -3.61
CA PRO A 138 -40.47 -35.48 -4.15
C PRO A 138 -41.17 -35.22 -5.48
N ALA A 139 -40.65 -35.82 -6.55
CA ALA A 139 -41.32 -35.86 -7.83
C ALA A 139 -42.66 -36.59 -7.62
N ASP A 140 -43.68 -35.86 -7.18
CA ASP A 140 -45.06 -36.20 -7.43
C ASP A 140 -45.34 -35.89 -8.91
N ASN A 141 -44.67 -36.67 -9.76
CA ASN A 141 -45.14 -36.92 -11.12
C ASN A 141 -46.17 -38.06 -11.10
N SER A 142 -46.81 -38.32 -9.94
CA SER A 142 -48.01 -39.12 -9.89
C SER A 142 -49.17 -38.22 -10.29
N LEU A 143 -49.36 -38.13 -11.61
CA LEU A 143 -50.64 -37.78 -12.18
C LEU A 143 -51.67 -38.78 -11.60
N TYR A 144 -52.27 -38.44 -10.45
CA TYR A 144 -53.34 -39.21 -9.83
C TYR A 144 -54.56 -39.10 -10.74
N THR A 145 -54.56 -39.91 -11.79
CA THR A 145 -55.76 -40.23 -12.54
C THR A 145 -56.39 -41.42 -11.84
N ASN A 146 -57.61 -41.26 -11.34
CA ASN A 146 -58.44 -42.42 -11.03
C ASN A 146 -58.57 -43.27 -12.30
N PRO A 147 -58.84 -44.59 -12.22
CA PRO A 147 -59.01 -45.48 -13.38
C PRO A 147 -60.12 -45.06 -14.38
N LYS A 148 -60.80 -43.93 -14.14
CA LYS A 148 -61.74 -43.24 -15.03
C LYS A 148 -61.16 -42.01 -15.75
N GLY A 149 -59.86 -41.74 -15.65
CA GLY A 149 -59.15 -40.76 -16.49
C GLY A 149 -59.50 -39.28 -16.26
N SER A 150 -60.03 -38.89 -15.11
CA SER A 150 -60.37 -37.49 -14.83
C SER A 150 -59.34 -36.84 -13.92
N ALA A 151 -58.83 -35.67 -14.33
CA ALA A 151 -57.84 -34.89 -13.61
C ALA A 151 -58.46 -34.26 -12.35
N ILE A 152 -57.82 -34.42 -11.19
CA ILE A 152 -58.25 -33.86 -9.91
C ILE A 152 -57.44 -32.58 -9.69
N SER A 153 -58.05 -31.40 -9.87
CA SER A 153 -57.41 -30.12 -9.57
C SER A 153 -57.49 -29.84 -8.06
N ALA A 154 -56.36 -29.91 -7.37
CA ALA A 154 -56.26 -29.52 -5.97
C ALA A 154 -55.85 -28.04 -5.85
N PHE A 155 -56.75 -27.24 -5.28
CA PHE A 155 -56.49 -26.09 -4.41
C PHE A 155 -55.46 -25.03 -4.87
N ASP A 156 -56.01 -23.90 -5.35
CA ASP A 156 -55.31 -22.61 -5.46
C ASP A 156 -55.26 -21.94 -4.07
N GLY A 157 -54.19 -22.22 -3.33
CA GLY A 157 -53.91 -21.62 -2.04
C GLY A 157 -52.97 -20.43 -2.18
N GLY A 158 -53.54 -19.23 -2.31
CA GLY A 158 -52.81 -17.97 -2.33
C GLY A 158 -51.90 -17.78 -1.11
N SER A 159 -50.74 -17.18 -1.34
CA SER A 159 -49.93 -16.55 -0.31
C SER A 159 -49.29 -15.31 -0.91
N ASP A 160 -49.91 -14.17 -0.62
CA ASP A 160 -49.34 -12.85 -0.70
C ASP A 160 -48.32 -12.69 0.44
N SER A 161 -47.06 -12.49 0.10
CA SER A 161 -46.05 -12.07 1.07
C SER A 161 -45.38 -10.82 0.53
N SER A 162 -45.98 -9.68 0.88
CA SER A 162 -45.38 -8.36 0.73
C SER A 162 -44.28 -8.21 1.79
N SER A 163 -43.05 -7.96 1.36
CA SER A 163 -41.98 -7.51 2.24
C SER A 163 -41.37 -6.26 1.63
N ASP A 164 -41.81 -5.13 2.17
CA ASP A 164 -41.24 -3.80 1.99
C ASP A 164 -39.94 -3.73 2.81
N SER A 165 -38.85 -3.23 2.24
CA SER A 165 -37.60 -2.99 2.95
C SER A 165 -36.93 -1.73 2.40
N GLU A 166 -36.98 -0.70 3.24
CA GLU A 166 -36.41 0.64 3.07
C GLU A 166 -34.88 0.62 2.82
N PRO A 167 -34.31 1.62 2.12
CA PRO A 167 -32.87 1.81 2.03
C PRO A 167 -32.31 2.58 3.25
N ASP A 168 -31.26 2.03 3.86
CA ASP A 168 -30.50 2.57 5.00
C ASP A 168 -29.58 3.74 4.55
N GLU A 169 -29.70 4.89 5.24
CA GLU A 169 -28.92 6.11 5.03
C GLU A 169 -27.66 6.13 5.90
N PRO A 170 -26.45 6.42 5.37
CA PRO A 170 -25.23 6.36 6.17
C PRO A 170 -25.07 7.57 7.10
N GLN A 171 -25.23 7.32 8.40
CA GLN A 171 -24.95 8.28 9.46
C GLN A 171 -23.44 8.55 9.65
N ASN A 172 -23.09 9.79 9.35
CA ASN A 172 -21.93 10.56 9.78
C ASN A 172 -21.35 10.19 11.17
N ARG A 173 -20.11 9.69 11.22
CA ARG A 173 -19.31 9.60 12.45
C ARG A 173 -18.14 10.60 12.45
N LYS A 174 -18.47 11.75 13.03
CA LYS A 174 -17.70 12.71 13.84
C LYS A 174 -16.21 12.44 14.08
N LYS A 175 -15.45 13.50 13.77
CA LYS A 175 -14.09 13.87 14.17
C LYS A 175 -13.85 13.66 15.68
N LEU A 176 -12.75 13.00 16.04
CA LEU A 176 -12.15 13.10 17.37
C LEU A 176 -11.01 14.14 17.32
N ARG A 177 -11.24 15.26 18.00
CA ARG A 177 -10.23 16.27 18.34
C ARG A 177 -9.67 15.89 19.70
N MET A 178 -8.36 15.64 19.79
CA MET A 178 -7.64 15.57 21.06
C MET A 178 -6.87 16.88 21.24
N GLU A 179 -7.19 17.59 22.31
CA GLU A 179 -6.45 18.73 22.87
C GLU A 179 -5.71 18.27 24.14
N ALA A 180 -4.54 18.87 24.29
CA ALA A 180 -3.63 19.01 25.42
C ALA A 180 -4.00 18.50 26.84
N SER A 181 -3.03 17.82 27.45
CA SER A 181 -2.42 18.21 28.74
C SER A 181 -0.99 17.70 28.79
#